data_AF-W0EZU7-F1
#
_entry.id   AF-W0EZU7-F1
#
_cell.length_a   1.000
_cell.length_b   1.000
_cell.length_c   1.000
_cell.angle_alpha   90.00
_cell.angle_beta   90.00
_cell.angle_gamma   90.00
#
_symmetry.space_group_name_H-M   'P 1'
#
loop_
_entity.id
_entity.type
_entity.pdbx_description
1 polymer ?
#
loop_
_entity_poly.entity_id
_entity_poly.type
_entity_poly.pdbx_seq_one_letter_code
_entity_poly.pdbx_strand_id
1 'polypeptide(L)'
;MDAKVTLSFNASVIEKAKAYAASEGLSLSRLVELLLQKVIATGQHSVNIEHIPIEEWVSVVAEGPAVYNTKSLSKSQKKDFYESRK
;
A
#
# COMPACT_ATOMS: atom_id res chain seq x y z
N MET A 1 -8.19 -16.31 0.60
CA MET A 1 -6.78 -16.37 1.07
C MET A 1 -6.66 -17.63 1.90
N ASP A 2 -6.11 -18.70 1.31
CA ASP A 2 -6.17 -20.08 1.86
C ASP A 2 -4.93 -20.52 2.67
N ALA A 3 -3.89 -19.68 2.78
CA ALA A 3 -2.68 -20.00 3.53
C ALA A 3 -2.66 -19.36 4.92
N LYS A 4 -2.35 -20.15 5.96
CA LYS A 4 -2.22 -19.69 7.36
C LYS A 4 -0.76 -19.70 7.79
N VAL A 5 -0.35 -18.65 8.49
CA VAL A 5 0.96 -18.55 9.15
C VAL A 5 0.74 -18.36 10.65
N THR A 6 1.55 -19.03 11.48
CA THR A 6 1.57 -18.83 12.94
C THR A 6 2.93 -18.26 13.33
N LEU A 7 2.93 -17.07 13.92
CA LEU A 7 4.15 -16.35 14.32
C LEU A 7 4.08 -16.06 15.82
N SER A 8 5.22 -16.15 16.50
CA SER A 8 5.37 -15.71 17.88
C SER A 8 6.01 -14.32 17.89
N PHE A 9 5.35 -13.37 18.56
CA PHE A 9 5.82 -11.99 18.69
C PHE A 9 6.00 -11.62 20.15
N ASN A 10 6.81 -10.60 20.40
CA ASN A 10 6.77 -9.90 21.69
C ASN A 10 5.36 -9.34 21.92
N ALA A 11 4.76 -9.66 23.08
CA ALA A 11 3.39 -9.27 23.42
C ALA A 11 3.17 -7.74 23.36
N SER A 12 4.13 -6.95 23.88
CA SER A 12 4.00 -5.49 23.88
C SER A 12 4.04 -4.89 22.46
N VAL A 13 4.78 -5.52 21.56
CA VAL A 13 4.90 -5.07 20.16
C VAL A 13 3.63 -5.40 19.39
N ILE A 14 3.12 -6.63 19.54
CA ILE A 14 1.94 -7.06 18.76
C ILE A 14 0.68 -6.31 19.18
N GLU A 15 0.52 -5.96 20.46
CA GLU A 15 -0.61 -5.14 20.91
C GLU A 15 -0.56 -3.72 20.35
N LYS A 16 0.63 -3.09 20.31
CA LYS A 16 0.80 -1.79 19.65
C LYS A 16 0.50 -1.85 18.16
N ALA A 17 0.98 -2.89 17.47
CA ALA A 17 0.72 -3.09 16.05
C ALA A 17 -0.78 -3.29 15.75
N LYS A 18 -1.51 -4.02 16.60
CA LYS A 18 -2.97 -4.17 16.47
C LYS A 18 -3.70 -2.84 16.65
N ALA A 19 -3.34 -2.08 17.68
CA ALA A 19 -3.95 -0.77 17.94
C ALA A 19 -3.71 0.20 16.77
N TYR A 20 -2.48 0.21 16.24
CA TYR A 20 -2.11 0.99 15.06
C TYR A 20 -2.90 0.56 13.81
N ALA A 21 -2.94 -0.74 13.49
CA ALA A 21 -3.71 -1.21 12.34
C ALA A 21 -5.19 -0.79 12.45
N ALA A 22 -5.77 -0.90 13.65
CA ALA A 22 -7.15 -0.50 13.90
C ALA A 22 -7.39 1.01 13.75
N SER A 23 -6.43 1.87 14.16
CA SER A 23 -6.57 3.33 13.97
C SER A 23 -6.58 3.73 12.50
N GLU A 24 -5.89 2.96 11.65
CA GLU A 24 -5.88 3.13 10.19
C GLU A 24 -7.02 2.38 9.47
N GLY A 25 -7.98 1.79 10.20
CA GLY A 25 -9.11 1.06 9.62
C GLY A 25 -8.74 -0.29 9.00
N LEU A 26 -7.62 -0.89 9.42
CA LEU A 26 -7.08 -2.15 8.88
C LEU A 26 -7.03 -3.25 9.93
N SER A 27 -7.11 -4.49 9.47
CA SER A 27 -6.76 -5.64 10.33
C SER A 27 -5.26 -5.85 10.37
N LEU A 28 -4.75 -6.44 11.46
CA LEU A 28 -3.35 -6.81 11.57
C LEU A 28 -2.91 -7.73 10.42
N SER A 29 -3.75 -8.71 10.06
CA SER A 29 -3.47 -9.60 8.92
C SER A 29 -3.31 -8.83 7.62
N ARG A 30 -4.15 -7.81 7.38
CA ARG A 30 -4.06 -6.97 6.18
C ARG A 30 -2.80 -6.11 6.18
N LEU A 31 -2.43 -5.54 7.32
CA LEU A 31 -1.19 -4.78 7.48
C LEU A 31 0.05 -5.65 7.18
N VAL A 32 0.12 -6.85 7.75
CA VAL A 32 1.22 -7.79 7.52
C VAL A 32 1.30 -8.21 6.05
N GLU A 33 0.17 -8.48 5.43
CA GLU A 33 0.13 -8.82 4.01
C GLU A 33 0.67 -7.69 3.12
N LEU A 34 0.28 -6.44 3.39
CA LEU A 34 0.78 -5.28 2.66
C LEU A 34 2.30 -5.14 2.82
N LEU A 35 2.82 -5.31 4.04
CA LEU A 35 4.25 -5.30 4.30
C LEU A 35 4.98 -6.39 3.50
N LEU A 36 4.49 -7.64 3.55
CA LEU A 36 5.08 -8.76 2.80
C LEU A 36 5.05 -8.51 1.29
N GLN A 37 3.93 -8.01 0.75
CA GLN A 37 3.82 -7.65 -0.67
C GLN A 37 4.86 -6.59 -1.06
N LYS A 38 5.05 -5.56 -0.23
CA LYS A 38 6.02 -4.49 -0.52
C LYS A 38 7.46 -4.99 -0.45
N VAL A 39 7.80 -5.82 0.54
CA VAL A 39 9.12 -6.44 0.68
C VAL A 39 9.43 -7.35 -0.52
N ILE A 40 8.45 -8.11 -1.01
CA ILE A 40 8.61 -8.94 -2.21
C ILE A 40 8.76 -8.06 -3.47
N ALA A 41 7.96 -6.99 -3.58
CA ALA A 41 7.94 -6.12 -4.76
C ALA A 41 9.24 -5.30 -4.94
N THR A 42 9.95 -4.96 -3.86
CA THR A 42 11.22 -4.22 -3.98
C THR A 42 12.35 -5.07 -4.56
N GLY A 43 12.24 -6.41 -4.57
CA GLY A 43 13.25 -7.31 -5.15
C GLY A 43 14.63 -7.21 -4.48
N GLN A 44 14.74 -6.51 -3.35
CA GLN A 44 15.96 -6.31 -2.58
C GLN A 44 16.22 -7.53 -1.69
N HIS A 45 16.41 -8.69 -2.31
CA HIS A 45 16.66 -9.96 -1.61
C HIS A 45 18.04 -10.01 -0.92
N SER A 46 18.89 -9.01 -1.14
CA SER A 46 20.29 -8.96 -0.72
C SER A 46 20.67 -7.74 0.13
N VAL A 47 19.72 -6.85 0.44
CA VAL A 47 19.95 -5.64 1.26
C VAL A 47 19.22 -5.80 2.58
N ASN A 48 19.86 -5.38 3.68
CA ASN A 48 19.28 -5.36 5.02
C ASN A 48 17.83 -4.86 4.98
N ILE A 49 16.89 -5.73 5.37
CA ILE A 49 15.46 -5.42 5.49
C ILE A 49 15.21 -4.17 6.35
N GLU A 50 16.11 -3.87 7.29
CA GLU A 50 16.06 -2.69 8.15
C GLU A 50 16.21 -1.35 7.41
N HIS A 51 16.77 -1.36 6.19
CA HIS A 51 16.93 -0.15 5.37
C HIS A 51 15.79 0.07 4.38
N ILE A 52 14.79 -0.81 4.39
CA ILE A 52 13.59 -0.60 3.60
C ILE A 52 12.86 0.62 4.18
N PRO A 53 12.53 1.66 3.40
CA PRO A 53 11.80 2.83 3.88
C PRO A 53 10.34 2.47 4.13
N ILE A 54 10.09 1.76 5.23
CA ILE A 54 8.75 1.32 5.63
C ILE A 54 7.84 2.53 5.87
N GLU A 55 8.41 3.66 6.32
CA GLU A 55 7.68 4.91 6.61
C GLU A 55 6.90 5.45 5.42
N GLU A 56 7.45 5.46 4.20
CA GLU A 56 6.74 5.91 3.00
C GLU A 56 5.56 5.00 2.66
N TRP A 57 5.64 3.73 3.01
CA TRP A 57 4.61 2.74 2.68
C TRP A 57 3.45 2.78 3.64
N VAL A 58 3.72 3.10 4.90
CA VAL A 58 2.71 3.29 5.94
C VAL A 58 1.77 4.44 5.57
N SER A 59 2.31 5.55 5.04
CA SER A 59 1.50 6.68 4.56
C SER A 59 0.54 6.28 3.43
N VAL A 60 1.01 5.48 2.46
CA VAL A 60 0.17 4.99 1.34
C VAL A 60 -0.95 4.06 1.84
N VAL A 61 -0.72 3.36 2.94
CA VAL A 61 -1.71 2.46 3.56
C VAL A 61 -2.76 3.23 4.35
N ALA A 62 -2.37 4.30 5.05
CA ALA A 62 -3.26 5.22 5.75
C ALA A 62 -4.15 6.03 4.79
N GLU A 63 -3.60 6.45 3.64
CA GLU A 63 -4.31 7.27 2.65
C GLU A 63 -5.29 6.46 1.79
N GLY A 64 -5.15 5.13 1.76
CA GLY A 64 -5.91 4.25 0.87
C GLY A 64 -5.44 4.32 -0.58
N PRO A 65 -5.95 3.42 -1.47
CA PRO A 65 -5.50 3.38 -2.85
C PRO A 65 -5.86 4.67 -3.59
N ALA A 66 -4.88 5.27 -4.28
CA ALA A 66 -5.11 6.46 -5.09
C ALA A 66 -6.20 6.20 -6.15
N VAL A 67 -7.35 6.86 -6.00
CA VAL A 67 -8.45 6.76 -6.97
C VAL A 67 -8.23 7.79 -8.07
N TYR A 68 -7.90 7.31 -9.27
CA TYR A 68 -7.76 8.18 -10.43
C TYR A 68 -9.15 8.62 -10.92
N ASN A 69 -9.62 9.77 -10.44
CA ASN A 69 -10.88 10.36 -10.89
C ASN A 69 -10.69 11.03 -12.25
N THR A 70 -10.79 10.25 -13.33
CA THR A 70 -10.82 10.82 -14.68
C THR A 70 -12.20 11.41 -14.97
N LYS A 71 -12.26 12.70 -15.27
CA LYS A 71 -13.45 13.29 -15.89
C LYS A 71 -13.48 12.86 -17.35
N SER A 72 -14.57 12.23 -17.77
CA SER A 72 -14.84 11.95 -19.18
C SER A 72 -14.85 13.26 -19.97
N LEU A 73 -13.90 13.44 -20.89
CA LEU A 73 -13.88 14.57 -21.80
C LEU A 73 -15.10 14.53 -22.74
N SER A 74 -15.75 15.66 -22.94
CA SER A 74 -16.79 15.81 -23.97
C SER A 74 -16.21 15.62 -25.38
N LYS A 75 -17.05 15.31 -26.37
CA LYS A 75 -16.61 15.13 -27.76
C LYS A 75 -15.83 16.33 -28.31
N SER A 76 -16.22 17.56 -27.94
CA SER A 76 -15.51 18.79 -28.35
C SER A 76 -14.10 18.81 -27.77
N GLN A 77 -13.97 18.60 -26.46
CA GLN A 77 -12.67 18.63 -25.79
C GLN A 77 -11.72 17.53 -26.27
N LYS A 78 -12.26 16.36 -26.65
CA LYS A 78 -11.46 15.30 -27.28
C LYS A 78 -10.92 15.76 -28.64
N LYS A 79 -11.77 16.37 -29.47
CA LYS A 79 -11.37 16.88 -30.78
C LYS A 79 -10.24 17.91 -30.66
N ASP A 80 -10.41 18.89 -29.77
CA ASP A 80 -9.41 19.96 -29.55
C ASP A 80 -8.06 19.38 -29.07
N PHE A 81 -8.10 18.37 -28.19
CA PHE A 81 -6.89 17.68 -27.71
C PHE A 81 -6.14 16.90 -28.82
N TYR A 82 -6.87 16.24 -29.72
CA TYR A 82 -6.25 15.51 -30.82
C TYR A 82 -5.72 16.45 -31.91
N GLU A 83 -6.37 17.59 -32.12
CA GLU A 83 -5.91 18.63 -33.06
C GLU A 83 -4.68 19.37 -32.53
N SER A 84 -4.57 19.61 -31.22
CA SER A 84 -3.39 20.26 -30.62
C SER A 84 -2.13 19.39 -30.57
N ARG A 85 -2.23 18.09 -30.92
CA ARG A 85 -1.10 17.15 -30.98
C ARG A 85 -0.67 16.78 -32.41
N LYS A 86 -1.28 17.42 -33.40
CA LYS A 86 -0.91 17.33 -34.82
C LYS A 86 0.09 18.42 -35.18
#